data_AF-A0A0R1K2K0-F1
#
_entry.id   AF-A0A0R1K2K0-F1
#
_cell.length_a   1.000
_cell.length_b   1.000
_cell.length_c   1.000
_cell.angle_alpha   90.00
_cell.angle_beta   90.00
_cell.angle_gamma   90.00
#
_symmetry.space_group_name_H-M   'P 1'
#
loop_
_entity.id
_entity.type
_entity.pdbx_description
1 polymer ?
#
loop_
_entity_poly.entity_id
_entity_poly.type
_entity_poly.pdbx_seq_one_letter_code
_entity_poly.pdbx_strand_id
1 'polypeptide(L)'
;MLTKRQLLILKEIIRSYTESGTPVGSKSLMASLPVHVSSATIRNDMAALEEAGLIQKTHSSSGRVPSTKGYRYYLDHLVEPAAATPFEIQAIQQGFGGHFYKIDEIVAQSARILSNLTNYTAFSLGPELANIKLTGFRLVPLGNRQVMAILVTNNGNVENQLFTLPPGVASDEVEKAIRIVNDQLVGLTLPEVAKKLNTDVPPMLFKYMDSPDGFLDIFGNVLRQAASERFYVGGRLNLMDYLDDSDVARLKRIFSLIDDDNGDINRLLGPVAGTPDVKVRLGDELTPEVLGDLSVITASYSVGDHGTGMIALLGPTQMPYSKMIGLLEAFRQELAKRLTDYYNHFDG
;
A
#
# COMPACT_ATOMS: atom_id res chain seq x y z
N MET A 1 -35.93 -3.97 -8.14
CA MET A 1 -35.33 -4.07 -6.79
C MET A 1 -35.29 -5.54 -6.39
N LEU A 2 -34.19 -6.01 -5.79
CA LEU A 2 -34.07 -7.40 -5.33
C LEU A 2 -34.90 -7.62 -4.05
N THR A 3 -35.48 -8.80 -3.93
CA THR A 3 -36.20 -9.22 -2.72
C THR A 3 -35.22 -9.58 -1.60
N LYS A 4 -35.65 -9.51 -0.33
CA LYS A 4 -34.83 -9.94 0.81
C LYS A 4 -34.26 -11.35 0.65
N ARG A 5 -35.03 -12.27 0.06
CA ARG A 5 -34.59 -13.65 -0.19
C ARG A 5 -33.51 -13.72 -1.28
N GLN A 6 -33.65 -12.96 -2.35
CA GLN A 6 -32.64 -12.86 -3.40
C GLN A 6 -31.32 -12.28 -2.85
N LEU A 7 -31.39 -11.29 -1.95
CA LEU A 7 -30.21 -10.74 -1.27
C LEU A 7 -29.51 -11.79 -0.40
N LEU A 8 -30.27 -12.58 0.38
CA LEU A 8 -29.72 -13.69 1.18
C LEU A 8 -29.07 -14.76 0.28
N ILE A 9 -29.73 -15.12 -0.83
CA ILE A 9 -29.18 -16.06 -1.81
C ILE A 9 -27.88 -15.54 -2.40
N LEU A 10 -27.81 -14.27 -2.80
CA LEU A 10 -26.58 -13.67 -3.33
C LEU A 10 -25.44 -13.69 -2.30
N LYS A 11 -25.70 -13.25 -1.06
CA LYS A 11 -24.74 -13.27 0.05
C LYS A 11 -24.18 -14.68 0.28
N GLU A 12 -25.05 -15.69 0.26
CA GLU A 12 -24.66 -17.08 0.48
C GLU A 12 -23.92 -17.69 -0.71
N ILE A 13 -24.28 -17.35 -1.95
CA ILE A 13 -23.52 -17.76 -3.14
C ILE A 13 -22.09 -17.20 -3.07
N ILE A 14 -21.93 -15.92 -2.74
CA ILE A 14 -20.60 -15.29 -2.63
C ILE A 14 -19.79 -15.95 -1.52
N ARG A 15 -20.37 -16.13 -0.34
CA ARG A 15 -19.71 -16.80 0.80
C ARG A 15 -19.24 -18.21 0.42
N SER A 16 -20.15 -19.04 -0.10
CA SER A 16 -19.86 -20.43 -0.45
C SER A 16 -18.86 -20.55 -1.61
N TYR A 17 -18.94 -19.65 -2.60
CA TYR A 17 -18.00 -19.64 -3.71
C TYR A 17 -16.59 -19.24 -3.27
N THR A 18 -16.47 -18.20 -2.46
CA THR A 18 -15.18 -17.78 -1.91
C THR A 18 -14.53 -18.83 -1.01
N GLU A 19 -15.33 -19.61 -0.26
CA GLU A 19 -14.80 -20.69 0.58
C GLU A 19 -14.38 -21.93 -0.22
N SER A 20 -15.08 -22.25 -1.31
CA SER A 20 -14.90 -23.53 -2.03
C SER A 20 -14.22 -23.42 -3.39
N GLY A 21 -14.25 -22.26 -4.03
CA GLY A 21 -13.87 -22.07 -5.44
C GLY A 21 -14.80 -22.77 -6.45
N THR A 22 -15.92 -23.38 -6.00
CA THR A 22 -16.78 -24.22 -6.84
C THR A 22 -18.15 -23.60 -7.13
N PRO A 23 -18.68 -23.72 -8.36
CA PRO A 23 -20.01 -23.19 -8.71
C PRO A 23 -21.12 -23.66 -7.76
N VAL A 24 -21.89 -22.72 -7.23
CA VAL A 24 -22.85 -22.98 -6.16
C VAL A 24 -24.21 -23.43 -6.71
N GLY A 25 -24.69 -24.58 -6.26
CA GLY A 25 -25.96 -25.16 -6.68
C GLY A 25 -27.12 -24.88 -5.72
N SER A 26 -28.35 -24.86 -6.26
CA SER A 26 -29.57 -24.59 -5.47
C SER A 26 -29.81 -25.56 -4.31
N LYS A 27 -29.37 -26.83 -4.43
CA LYS A 27 -29.47 -27.82 -3.34
C LYS A 27 -28.52 -27.50 -2.18
N SER A 28 -27.32 -27.00 -2.48
CA SER A 28 -26.34 -26.58 -1.48
C SER A 28 -26.87 -25.38 -0.70
N LEU A 29 -27.38 -24.38 -1.41
CA LEU A 29 -27.99 -23.18 -0.81
C LEU A 29 -29.18 -23.51 0.09
N MET A 30 -30.00 -24.49 -0.30
CA MET A 30 -31.14 -24.93 0.50
C MET A 30 -30.73 -25.44 1.89
N ALA A 31 -29.54 -26.04 2.01
CA ALA A 31 -29.04 -26.57 3.28
C ALA A 31 -28.40 -25.49 4.17
N SER A 32 -27.84 -24.42 3.57
CA SER A 32 -27.13 -23.37 4.31
C SER A 32 -27.96 -22.11 4.59
N LEU A 33 -29.02 -21.87 3.81
CA LEU A 33 -29.87 -20.70 4.02
C LEU A 33 -30.73 -20.85 5.27
N PRO A 34 -30.94 -19.76 6.04
CA PRO A 34 -31.82 -19.75 7.22
C PRO A 34 -33.32 -19.81 6.84
N VAL A 35 -33.65 -19.90 5.55
CA VAL A 35 -35.02 -19.86 5.04
C VAL A 35 -35.39 -21.22 4.45
N HIS A 36 -36.48 -21.82 4.91
CA HIS A 36 -36.99 -23.09 4.40
C HIS A 36 -37.78 -22.88 3.09
N VAL A 37 -37.08 -22.94 1.96
CA VAL A 37 -37.68 -22.89 0.61
C VAL A 37 -37.21 -24.06 -0.25
N SER A 38 -38.06 -24.46 -1.21
CA SER A 38 -37.71 -25.56 -2.11
C SER A 38 -36.54 -25.21 -3.03
N SER A 39 -35.78 -26.22 -3.47
CA SER A 39 -34.75 -26.03 -4.49
C SER A 39 -35.30 -25.45 -5.81
N ALA A 40 -36.59 -25.62 -6.13
CA ALA A 40 -37.19 -25.01 -7.32
C ALA A 40 -37.36 -23.50 -7.14
N THR A 41 -37.79 -23.05 -5.95
CA THR A 41 -37.89 -21.63 -5.60
C THR A 41 -36.52 -20.95 -5.65
N ILE A 42 -35.48 -21.59 -5.08
CA ILE A 42 -34.12 -21.05 -5.12
C ILE A 42 -33.63 -20.92 -6.56
N ARG A 43 -33.92 -21.88 -7.45
CA ARG A 43 -33.55 -21.78 -8.87
C ARG A 43 -34.20 -20.58 -9.57
N ASN A 44 -35.47 -20.29 -9.26
CA ASN A 44 -36.16 -19.13 -9.82
C ASN A 44 -35.52 -17.82 -9.33
N ASP A 45 -35.16 -17.72 -8.05
CA ASP A 45 -34.46 -16.55 -7.53
C ASP A 45 -33.05 -16.40 -8.13
N MET A 46 -32.32 -17.52 -8.29
CA MET A 46 -31.03 -17.53 -8.98
C MET A 46 -31.16 -17.10 -10.45
N ALA A 47 -32.24 -17.48 -11.15
CA ALA A 47 -32.49 -17.02 -12.50
C ALA A 47 -32.69 -15.49 -12.56
N ALA A 48 -33.40 -14.91 -11.60
CA ALA A 48 -33.57 -13.46 -11.50
C ALA A 48 -32.24 -12.73 -11.17
N LEU A 49 -31.39 -13.32 -10.31
CA LEU A 49 -30.05 -12.79 -10.03
C LEU A 49 -29.13 -12.87 -11.26
N GLU A 50 -29.27 -13.92 -12.05
CA GLU A 50 -28.54 -14.12 -13.31
C GLU A 50 -28.99 -13.10 -14.37
N GLU A 51 -30.29 -12.87 -14.51
CA GLU A 51 -30.85 -11.84 -15.39
C GLU A 51 -30.41 -10.42 -14.98
N ALA A 52 -30.25 -10.18 -13.67
CA ALA A 52 -29.67 -8.93 -13.15
C ALA A 52 -28.15 -8.79 -13.39
N GLY A 53 -27.49 -9.86 -13.86
CA GLY A 53 -26.06 -9.94 -14.12
C GLY A 53 -25.19 -10.05 -12.86
N LEU A 54 -25.77 -10.45 -11.72
CA LEU A 54 -25.06 -10.54 -10.44
C LEU A 54 -24.40 -11.90 -10.24
N ILE A 55 -24.93 -12.93 -10.89
CA ILE A 55 -24.35 -14.27 -10.94
C ILE A 55 -24.37 -14.77 -12.38
N GLN A 56 -23.52 -15.75 -12.70
CA GLN A 56 -23.40 -16.30 -14.06
C GLN A 56 -23.20 -17.81 -14.05
N LYS A 57 -23.49 -18.45 -15.18
CA LYS A 57 -23.14 -19.86 -15.45
C LYS A 57 -21.72 -19.94 -15.98
N THR A 58 -20.96 -20.91 -15.49
CA THR A 58 -19.68 -21.31 -16.10
C THR A 58 -19.91 -22.26 -17.28
N HIS A 59 -20.79 -23.26 -17.11
CA HIS A 59 -21.32 -24.14 -18.16
C HIS A 59 -22.82 -24.47 -17.95
N SER A 60 -23.45 -25.09 -18.94
CA SER A 60 -24.91 -25.36 -18.98
C SER A 60 -25.43 -26.26 -17.84
N SER A 61 -24.60 -27.14 -17.28
CA SER A 61 -24.95 -28.08 -16.18
C SER A 61 -24.40 -27.69 -14.81
N SER A 62 -23.55 -26.68 -14.74
CA SER A 62 -22.88 -26.21 -13.51
C SER A 62 -23.77 -25.27 -12.69
N GLY A 63 -23.40 -25.09 -11.41
CA GLY A 63 -24.01 -24.12 -10.51
C GLY A 63 -23.88 -22.67 -11.00
N ARG A 64 -23.91 -21.70 -10.07
CA ARG A 64 -23.66 -20.29 -10.39
C ARG A 64 -22.42 -19.79 -9.66
N VAL A 65 -21.72 -18.88 -10.32
CA VAL A 65 -20.62 -18.13 -9.73
C VAL A 65 -21.02 -16.65 -9.66
N PRO A 66 -20.56 -15.88 -8.68
CA PRO A 66 -20.71 -14.43 -8.68
C PRO A 66 -20.00 -13.82 -9.87
N SER A 67 -20.59 -12.76 -10.45
CA SER A 67 -19.87 -11.88 -11.37
C SER A 67 -19.16 -10.76 -10.59
N THR A 68 -18.28 -9.99 -11.25
CA THR A 68 -17.69 -8.77 -10.67
C THR A 68 -18.77 -7.80 -10.20
N LYS A 69 -19.86 -7.66 -10.98
CA LYS A 69 -21.04 -6.86 -10.60
C LYS A 69 -21.74 -7.42 -9.36
N GLY A 70 -21.79 -8.74 -9.21
CA GLY A 70 -22.29 -9.42 -8.01
C GLY A 70 -21.48 -9.08 -6.76
N TYR A 71 -20.15 -9.15 -6.86
CA TYR A 71 -19.25 -8.75 -5.77
C TYR A 71 -19.38 -7.27 -5.43
N ARG A 72 -19.42 -6.38 -6.43
CA ARG A 72 -19.66 -4.94 -6.23
C ARG A 72 -20.98 -4.69 -5.49
N TYR A 73 -22.08 -5.29 -5.95
CA TYR A 73 -23.38 -5.17 -5.29
C TYR A 73 -23.35 -5.67 -3.84
N TYR A 74 -22.63 -6.77 -3.58
CA TYR A 74 -22.44 -7.28 -2.23
C TYR A 74 -21.66 -6.31 -1.34
N LEU A 75 -20.56 -5.74 -1.83
CA LEU A 75 -19.76 -4.75 -1.09
C LEU A 75 -20.55 -3.48 -0.80
N ASP A 76 -21.35 -3.01 -1.73
CA ASP A 76 -22.07 -1.73 -1.59
C ASP A 76 -23.32 -1.84 -0.69
N HIS A 77 -23.89 -3.05 -0.53
CA HIS A 77 -25.22 -3.20 0.08
C HIS A 77 -25.36 -4.31 1.14
N LEU A 78 -24.48 -5.30 1.18
CA LEU A 78 -24.70 -6.55 1.94
C LEU A 78 -23.52 -6.96 2.84
N VAL A 79 -22.34 -6.41 2.61
CA VAL A 79 -21.14 -6.77 3.37
C VAL A 79 -21.29 -6.31 4.82
N GLU A 80 -21.04 -7.23 5.72
CA GLU A 80 -20.92 -6.98 7.16
C GLU A 80 -19.51 -7.42 7.53
N PRO A 81 -18.60 -6.50 7.87
CA PRO A 81 -17.24 -6.86 8.25
C PRO A 81 -17.24 -7.81 9.45
N ALA A 82 -16.58 -8.95 9.32
CA ALA A 82 -16.41 -9.88 10.43
C ALA A 82 -15.32 -9.35 11.35
N ALA A 83 -15.55 -9.34 12.67
CA ALA A 83 -14.50 -8.95 13.61
C ALA A 83 -13.28 -9.90 13.47
N ALA A 84 -12.08 -9.33 13.53
CA ALA A 84 -10.85 -10.12 13.59
C ALA A 84 -10.90 -11.05 14.82
N THR A 85 -10.48 -12.29 14.63
CA THR A 85 -10.47 -13.27 15.72
C THR A 85 -9.42 -12.91 16.77
N PRO A 86 -9.57 -13.36 18.03
CA PRO A 86 -8.56 -13.14 19.07
C PRO A 86 -7.17 -13.67 18.66
N PHE A 87 -7.13 -14.78 17.91
CA PHE A 87 -5.89 -15.34 17.38
C PHE A 87 -5.24 -14.42 16.35
N GLU A 88 -6.02 -13.86 15.42
CA GLU A 88 -5.51 -12.88 14.44
C GLU A 88 -4.99 -11.63 15.14
N ILE A 89 -5.72 -11.08 16.11
CA ILE A 89 -5.28 -9.91 16.90
C ILE A 89 -3.97 -10.21 17.62
N GLN A 90 -3.87 -11.36 18.28
CA GLN A 90 -2.65 -11.78 18.97
C GLN A 90 -1.47 -11.93 17.99
N ALA A 91 -1.70 -12.52 16.82
CA ALA A 91 -0.67 -12.66 15.79
C ALA A 91 -0.19 -11.30 15.26
N ILE A 92 -1.09 -10.33 15.08
CA ILE A 92 -0.73 -8.95 14.71
C ILE A 92 0.17 -8.34 15.79
N GLN A 93 -0.26 -8.40 17.06
CA GLN A 93 0.49 -7.84 18.18
C GLN A 93 1.88 -8.48 18.36
N GLN A 94 1.97 -9.80 18.20
CA GLN A 94 3.23 -10.53 18.25
C GLN A 94 4.14 -10.18 17.06
N GLY A 95 3.57 -9.99 15.88
CA GLY A 95 4.30 -9.55 14.68
C GLY A 95 5.00 -8.20 14.88
N PHE A 96 4.43 -7.32 15.70
CA PHE A 96 5.01 -6.04 16.11
C PHE A 96 5.81 -6.11 17.44
N GLY A 97 6.04 -7.29 18.01
CA GLY A 97 6.75 -7.45 19.28
C GLY A 97 8.27 -7.21 19.24
N GLY A 98 8.81 -6.79 18.09
CA GLY A 98 10.23 -6.48 17.91
C GLY A 98 10.63 -5.11 18.45
N HIS A 99 11.94 -4.88 18.59
CA HIS A 99 12.49 -3.55 18.82
C HIS A 99 12.71 -2.90 17.47
N PHE A 100 12.16 -1.70 17.27
CA PHE A 100 12.30 -0.93 16.05
C PHE A 100 13.09 0.34 16.33
N TYR A 101 14.00 0.67 15.43
CA TYR A 101 14.85 1.86 15.52
C TYR A 101 14.47 2.93 14.49
N LYS A 102 13.56 2.62 13.57
CA LYS A 102 13.05 3.52 12.54
C LYS A 102 11.56 3.25 12.25
N ILE A 103 10.85 4.31 11.86
CA ILE A 103 9.46 4.21 11.36
C ILE A 103 9.39 3.25 10.17
N ASP A 104 10.33 3.37 9.24
CA ASP A 104 10.46 2.53 8.06
C ASP A 104 10.48 1.02 8.38
N GLU A 105 11.07 0.62 9.51
CA GLU A 105 11.11 -0.79 9.93
C GLU A 105 9.72 -1.28 10.38
N ILE A 106 8.95 -0.43 11.08
CA ILE A 106 7.59 -0.75 11.51
C ILE A 106 6.67 -0.89 10.29
N VAL A 107 6.76 0.06 9.35
CA VAL A 107 5.98 0.05 8.11
C VAL A 107 6.33 -1.18 7.26
N ALA A 108 7.63 -1.46 7.08
CA ALA A 108 8.11 -2.65 6.37
C ALA A 108 7.63 -3.96 7.00
N GLN A 109 7.70 -4.04 8.33
CA GLN A 109 7.24 -5.20 9.07
C GLN A 109 5.73 -5.39 8.93
N SER A 110 4.97 -4.30 8.87
CA SER A 110 3.52 -4.36 8.73
C SER A 110 3.08 -5.05 7.43
N ALA A 111 3.73 -4.76 6.30
CA ALA A 111 3.45 -5.42 5.03
C ALA A 111 3.73 -6.94 5.11
N ARG A 112 4.79 -7.35 5.82
CA ARG A 112 5.12 -8.77 6.02
C ARG A 112 4.10 -9.49 6.89
N ILE A 113 3.70 -8.90 8.01
CA ILE A 113 2.68 -9.49 8.90
C ILE A 113 1.38 -9.66 8.13
N LEU A 114 0.93 -8.61 7.44
CA LEU A 114 -0.34 -8.63 6.71
C LEU A 114 -0.34 -9.67 5.59
N SER A 115 0.77 -9.78 4.84
CA SER A 115 0.98 -10.85 3.85
C SER A 115 0.88 -12.24 4.49
N ASN A 116 1.57 -12.47 5.61
CA ASN A 116 1.59 -13.79 6.25
C ASN A 116 0.22 -14.18 6.85
N LEU A 117 -0.56 -13.22 7.33
CA LEU A 117 -1.89 -13.49 7.87
C LEU A 117 -2.93 -13.79 6.78
N THR A 118 -2.69 -13.32 5.55
CA THR A 118 -3.70 -13.34 4.48
C THR A 118 -3.33 -14.21 3.29
N ASN A 119 -2.05 -14.57 3.15
CA ASN A 119 -1.49 -15.20 1.94
C ASN A 119 -1.76 -14.38 0.66
N TYR A 120 -1.82 -13.06 0.79
CA TYR A 120 -1.92 -12.12 -0.34
C TYR A 120 -0.68 -11.24 -0.42
N THR A 121 -0.49 -10.57 -1.54
CA THR A 121 0.50 -9.50 -1.61
C THR A 121 -0.03 -8.32 -0.83
N ALA A 122 0.77 -7.83 0.12
CA ALA A 122 0.39 -6.76 1.02
C ALA A 122 1.31 -5.55 0.82
N PHE A 123 0.72 -4.37 0.89
CA PHE A 123 1.40 -3.09 0.77
C PHE A 123 1.27 -2.33 2.07
N SER A 124 2.31 -1.59 2.42
CA SER A 124 2.27 -0.59 3.48
C SER A 124 3.02 0.66 3.06
N LEU A 125 2.36 1.79 3.24
CA LEU A 125 2.88 3.13 3.03
C LEU A 125 2.94 3.83 4.38
N GLY A 126 4.13 4.34 4.70
CA GLY A 126 4.36 5.11 5.92
C GLY A 126 3.56 6.41 5.95
N PRO A 127 3.46 7.06 7.14
CA PRO A 127 2.79 8.34 7.25
C PRO A 127 3.46 9.44 6.40
N GLU A 128 2.66 10.36 5.86
CA GLU A 128 3.08 11.46 4.97
C GLU A 128 4.38 12.18 5.39
N LEU A 129 5.23 12.44 4.41
CA LEU A 129 6.53 13.10 4.58
C LEU A 129 6.44 14.62 4.79
N ALA A 130 5.24 15.20 4.75
CA ALA A 130 5.03 16.65 4.73
C ALA A 130 5.65 17.36 5.95
N ASN A 131 5.71 16.68 7.09
CA ASN A 131 6.27 17.21 8.34
C ASN A 131 7.71 16.76 8.61
N ILE A 132 8.33 15.99 7.71
CA ILE A 132 9.71 15.53 7.86
C ILE A 132 10.65 16.69 7.59
N LYS A 133 11.53 16.95 8.56
CA LYS A 133 12.49 18.03 8.54
C LYS A 133 13.89 17.52 8.28
N LEU A 134 14.66 18.28 7.52
CA LEU A 134 16.10 18.09 7.38
C LEU A 134 16.79 18.41 8.71
N THR A 135 17.53 17.47 9.29
CA THR A 135 18.31 17.68 10.51
C THR A 135 19.80 17.81 10.25
N GLY A 136 20.28 17.31 9.11
CA GLY A 136 21.66 17.56 8.71
C GLY A 136 22.00 17.02 7.33
N PHE A 137 23.00 17.63 6.73
CA PHE A 137 23.63 17.16 5.50
C PHE A 137 25.14 17.13 5.65
N ARG A 138 25.78 16.03 5.23
CA ARG A 138 27.24 15.85 5.29
C ARG A 138 27.75 15.20 4.02
N LEU A 139 28.98 15.52 3.65
CA LEU A 139 29.75 14.76 2.67
C LEU A 139 30.97 14.18 3.38
N VAL A 140 31.18 12.87 3.25
CA VAL A 140 32.31 12.16 3.84
C VAL A 140 33.25 11.72 2.70
N PRO A 141 34.49 12.20 2.64
CA PRO A 141 35.43 11.80 1.61
C PRO A 141 35.88 10.34 1.80
N LEU A 142 35.89 9.56 0.71
CA LEU A 142 36.31 8.15 0.70
C LEU A 142 37.65 7.92 -0.04
N GLY A 143 38.25 8.97 -0.61
CA GLY A 143 39.45 8.90 -1.44
C GLY A 143 39.12 8.78 -2.94
N ASN A 144 40.13 8.92 -3.81
CA ASN A 144 39.96 8.85 -5.27
C ASN A 144 38.83 9.75 -5.83
N ARG A 145 38.63 10.95 -5.24
CA ARG A 145 37.54 11.89 -5.57
C ARG A 145 36.14 11.34 -5.30
N GLN A 146 36.01 10.26 -4.54
CA GLN A 146 34.73 9.74 -4.10
C GLN A 146 34.30 10.38 -2.79
N VAL A 147 33.02 10.70 -2.68
CA VAL A 147 32.38 11.22 -1.47
C VAL A 147 31.07 10.49 -1.21
N MET A 148 30.80 10.20 0.06
CA MET A 148 29.50 9.72 0.52
C MET A 148 28.68 10.91 1.01
N ALA A 149 27.61 11.23 0.29
CA ALA A 149 26.63 12.18 0.78
C ALA A 149 25.72 11.50 1.80
N ILE A 150 25.39 12.20 2.88
CA ILE A 150 24.55 11.72 3.98
C ILE A 150 23.56 12.83 4.31
N LEU A 151 22.27 12.53 4.20
CA LEU A 151 21.16 13.38 4.61
C LEU A 151 20.43 12.72 5.77
N VAL A 152 20.21 13.47 6.84
CA VAL A 152 19.54 13.00 8.06
C VAL A 152 18.26 13.80 8.24
N THR A 153 17.20 13.11 8.65
CA THR A 153 15.89 13.69 8.95
C THR A 153 15.50 13.51 10.41
N ASN A 154 14.49 14.23 10.87
CA ASN A 154 14.01 14.18 12.26
C ASN A 154 13.31 12.87 12.64
N ASN A 155 12.82 12.11 11.66
CA ASN A 155 12.21 10.78 11.89
C ASN A 155 13.25 9.63 11.92
N GLY A 156 14.55 9.95 11.94
CA GLY A 156 15.63 8.96 12.00
C GLY A 156 16.01 8.32 10.66
N ASN A 157 15.39 8.75 9.55
CA ASN A 157 15.82 8.31 8.23
C ASN A 157 17.17 8.94 7.86
N VAL A 158 18.03 8.12 7.27
CA VAL A 158 19.35 8.50 6.80
C VAL A 158 19.48 8.01 5.37
N GLU A 159 19.50 8.94 4.43
CA GLU A 159 19.78 8.64 3.04
C GLU A 159 21.25 8.88 2.75
N ASN A 160 21.87 7.93 2.06
CA ASN A 160 23.26 8.05 1.65
C ASN A 160 23.45 7.66 0.18
N GLN A 161 24.39 8.32 -0.46
CA GLN A 161 24.71 8.04 -1.86
C GLN A 161 26.18 8.36 -2.14
N LEU A 162 26.80 7.48 -2.94
CA LEU A 162 28.18 7.63 -3.38
C LEU A 162 28.23 8.51 -4.64
N PHE A 163 29.10 9.51 -4.63
CA PHE A 163 29.34 10.39 -5.78
C PHE A 163 30.83 10.45 -6.11
N THR A 164 31.12 10.69 -7.38
CA THR A 164 32.48 11.01 -7.85
C THR A 164 32.53 12.50 -8.18
N LEU A 165 33.35 13.25 -7.46
CA LEU A 165 33.53 14.69 -7.70
C LEU A 165 34.22 14.94 -9.05
N PRO A 166 33.76 15.91 -9.86
CA PRO A 166 34.46 16.34 -11.07
C PRO A 166 35.91 16.79 -10.81
N PRO A 167 36.78 16.81 -11.83
CA PRO A 167 38.15 17.27 -11.66
C PRO A 167 38.15 18.77 -11.39
N GLY A 168 38.90 19.23 -10.39
CA GLY A 168 39.06 20.67 -10.11
C GLY A 168 38.15 21.23 -9.01
N VAL A 169 37.26 20.44 -8.40
CA VAL A 169 36.49 20.86 -7.23
C VAL A 169 37.39 20.83 -5.99
N ALA A 170 37.59 21.98 -5.34
CA ALA A 170 38.42 22.07 -4.15
C ALA A 170 37.64 21.66 -2.88
N SER A 171 38.33 21.02 -1.92
CA SER A 171 37.69 20.51 -0.69
C SER A 171 37.08 21.63 0.16
N ASP A 172 37.68 22.83 0.15
CA ASP A 172 37.22 23.98 0.92
C ASP A 172 35.96 24.63 0.35
N GLU A 173 35.80 24.60 -0.98
CA GLU A 173 34.58 25.03 -1.67
C GLU A 173 33.39 24.15 -1.27
N VAL A 174 33.61 22.83 -1.24
CA VAL A 174 32.62 21.84 -0.82
C VAL A 174 32.22 22.04 0.63
N GLU A 175 33.17 22.28 1.54
CA GLU A 175 32.86 22.55 2.96
C GLU A 175 32.01 23.82 3.13
N LYS A 176 32.30 24.89 2.38
CA LYS A 176 31.50 26.13 2.39
C LYS A 176 30.08 25.86 1.90
N ALA A 177 29.91 25.07 0.84
CA ALA A 177 28.60 24.70 0.32
C ALA A 177 27.78 23.88 1.33
N ILE A 178 28.41 22.89 1.99
CA ILE A 178 27.78 22.12 3.08
C ILE A 178 27.33 23.04 4.20
N ARG A 179 28.14 24.01 4.61
CA ARG A 179 27.78 24.97 5.66
C ARG A 179 26.56 25.81 5.23
N ILE A 180 26.56 26.36 4.03
CA ILE A 180 25.43 27.15 3.49
C ILE A 180 24.14 26.33 3.50
N VAL A 181 24.20 25.08 3.04
CA VAL A 181 23.04 24.18 3.06
C VAL A 181 22.56 23.95 4.48
N ASN A 182 23.45 23.60 5.42
CA ASN A 182 23.02 23.35 6.79
C ASN A 182 22.45 24.62 7.45
N ASP A 183 23.07 25.77 7.27
CA ASP A 183 22.63 27.04 7.86
C ASP A 183 21.27 27.51 7.32
N GLN A 184 20.98 27.24 6.04
CA GLN A 184 19.77 27.74 5.38
C GLN A 184 18.60 26.75 5.39
N LEU A 185 18.89 25.44 5.46
CA LEU A 185 17.92 24.38 5.17
C LEU A 185 17.63 23.47 6.38
N VAL A 186 18.52 23.36 7.38
CA VAL A 186 18.24 22.54 8.56
C VAL A 186 17.07 23.12 9.35
N GLY A 187 16.18 22.24 9.80
CA GLY A 187 14.94 22.58 10.50
C GLY A 187 13.74 22.85 9.57
N LEU A 188 13.95 22.96 8.26
CA LEU A 188 12.88 23.07 7.28
C LEU A 188 12.37 21.69 6.85
N THR A 189 11.11 21.64 6.43
CA THR A 189 10.50 20.44 5.86
C THR A 189 11.12 20.09 4.50
N LEU A 190 11.17 18.81 4.13
CA LEU A 190 11.75 18.40 2.83
C LEU A 190 11.13 19.14 1.62
N PRO A 191 9.81 19.42 1.56
CA PRO A 191 9.24 20.26 0.51
C PRO A 191 9.76 21.70 0.51
N GLU A 192 9.92 22.32 1.68
CA GLU A 192 10.50 23.66 1.80
C GLU A 192 11.98 23.67 1.38
N VAL A 193 12.74 22.64 1.76
CA VAL A 193 14.13 22.45 1.33
C VAL A 193 14.20 22.35 -0.20
N ALA A 194 13.34 21.54 -0.82
CA ALA A 194 13.28 21.40 -2.27
C ALA A 194 12.95 22.73 -2.97
N LYS A 195 12.05 23.53 -2.40
CA LYS A 195 11.74 24.87 -2.90
C LYS A 195 12.95 25.80 -2.81
N LYS A 196 13.55 25.92 -1.62
CA LYS A 196 14.71 26.79 -1.38
C LYS A 196 15.95 26.41 -2.20
N LEU A 197 16.12 25.11 -2.46
CA LEU A 197 17.21 24.60 -3.29
C LEU A 197 17.13 25.14 -4.72
N ASN A 198 15.93 25.46 -5.21
CA ASN A 198 15.70 26.02 -6.54
C ASN A 198 15.66 27.56 -6.57
N THR A 199 15.54 28.23 -5.43
CA THR A 199 15.34 29.69 -5.36
C THR A 199 16.48 30.43 -4.64
N ASP A 200 16.72 30.09 -3.37
CA ASP A 200 17.52 30.92 -2.46
C ASP A 200 18.97 30.44 -2.33
N VAL A 201 19.17 29.11 -2.41
CA VAL A 201 20.49 28.49 -2.22
C VAL A 201 21.44 28.74 -3.41
N PRO A 202 21.03 28.60 -4.69
CA PRO A 202 21.96 28.75 -5.81
C PRO A 202 22.69 30.10 -5.83
N PRO A 203 22.02 31.26 -5.65
CA PRO A 203 22.69 32.56 -5.61
C PRO A 203 23.71 32.71 -4.48
N MET A 204 23.55 31.99 -3.37
CA MET A 204 24.52 31.99 -2.27
C MET A 204 25.76 31.16 -2.63
N LEU A 205 25.57 30.00 -3.26
CA LEU A 205 26.65 29.12 -3.66
C LEU A 205 27.54 29.75 -4.75
N PHE A 206 26.94 30.47 -5.72
CA PHE A 206 27.69 31.21 -6.76
C PHE A 206 28.65 32.26 -6.20
N LYS A 207 28.53 32.68 -4.94
CA LYS A 207 29.50 33.60 -4.30
C LYS A 207 30.78 32.92 -3.86
N TYR A 208 30.77 31.59 -3.75
CA TYR A 208 31.87 30.80 -3.18
C TYR A 208 32.37 29.69 -4.11
N MET A 209 31.67 29.42 -5.22
CA MET A 209 32.00 28.38 -6.20
C MET A 209 31.71 28.88 -7.62
N ASP A 210 32.59 28.55 -8.57
CA ASP A 210 32.40 28.89 -9.99
C ASP A 210 31.30 28.07 -10.65
N SER A 211 31.12 26.80 -10.24
CA SER A 211 30.04 25.92 -10.72
C SER A 211 29.41 25.15 -9.55
N PRO A 212 28.27 25.62 -9.01
CA PRO A 212 27.55 24.94 -7.93
C PRO A 212 26.68 23.78 -8.42
N ASP A 213 26.49 23.62 -9.73
CA ASP A 213 25.55 22.67 -10.34
C ASP A 213 25.79 21.24 -9.86
N GLY A 214 27.06 20.78 -9.86
CA GLY A 214 27.40 19.44 -9.40
C GLY A 214 27.06 19.19 -7.93
N PHE A 215 27.20 20.21 -7.07
CA PHE A 215 26.80 20.11 -5.66
C PHE A 215 25.28 20.11 -5.50
N LEU A 216 24.58 20.98 -6.23
CA LEU A 216 23.12 21.04 -6.25
C LEU A 216 22.52 19.72 -6.75
N ASP A 217 23.14 19.08 -7.74
CA ASP A 217 22.76 17.76 -8.22
C ASP A 217 22.96 16.68 -7.14
N ILE A 218 24.11 16.66 -6.46
CA ILE A 218 24.39 15.73 -5.36
C ILE A 218 23.35 15.88 -4.24
N PHE A 219 23.17 17.11 -3.74
CA PHE A 219 22.23 17.38 -2.66
C PHE A 219 20.78 17.12 -3.10
N GLY A 220 20.41 17.55 -4.30
CA GLY A 220 19.08 17.37 -4.88
C GLY A 220 18.74 15.89 -5.11
N ASN A 221 19.70 15.06 -5.51
CA ASN A 221 19.52 13.61 -5.64
C ASN A 221 19.19 12.96 -4.29
N VAL A 222 20.02 13.22 -3.26
CA VAL A 222 19.79 12.64 -1.93
C VAL A 222 18.51 13.18 -1.30
N LEU A 223 18.19 14.46 -1.52
CA LEU A 223 16.93 15.07 -1.08
C LEU A 223 15.71 14.38 -1.72
N ARG A 224 15.73 14.13 -3.03
CA ARG A 224 14.64 13.41 -3.72
C ARG A 224 14.45 12.01 -3.17
N GLN A 225 15.54 11.31 -2.88
CA GLN A 225 15.47 9.99 -2.27
C GLN A 225 14.88 10.04 -0.86
N ALA A 226 15.28 11.02 -0.05
CA ALA A 226 14.75 11.22 1.30
C ALA A 226 13.27 11.66 1.30
N ALA A 227 12.84 12.37 0.26
CA ALA A 227 11.47 12.83 0.05
C ALA A 227 10.62 11.82 -0.74
N SER A 228 11.15 10.66 -1.09
CA SER A 228 10.38 9.62 -1.79
C SER A 228 9.49 8.88 -0.81
N GLU A 229 8.19 8.79 -1.15
CA GLU A 229 7.26 7.92 -0.43
C GLU A 229 7.71 6.47 -0.60
N ARG A 230 8.07 5.81 0.50
CA ARG A 230 8.51 4.42 0.45
C ARG A 230 7.33 3.49 0.68
N PHE A 231 7.00 2.72 -0.36
CA PHE A 231 6.10 1.60 -0.24
C PHE A 231 6.88 0.35 0.14
N TYR A 232 6.32 -0.40 1.08
CA TYR A 232 6.82 -1.70 1.47
C TYR A 232 5.87 -2.77 1.00
N VAL A 233 6.41 -3.80 0.37
CA VAL A 233 5.63 -4.92 -0.17
C VAL A 233 6.03 -6.21 0.52
N GLY A 234 5.05 -6.89 1.10
CA GLY A 234 5.15 -8.26 1.62
C GLY A 234 4.45 -9.24 0.69
N GLY A 235 4.98 -10.46 0.59
CA GLY A 235 4.29 -11.54 -0.14
C GLY A 235 4.16 -11.30 -1.64
N ARG A 236 5.16 -10.70 -2.30
CA ARG A 236 5.15 -10.48 -3.77
C ARG A 236 4.81 -11.74 -4.56
N LEU A 237 5.34 -12.89 -4.12
CA LEU A 237 5.14 -14.17 -4.79
C LEU A 237 3.75 -14.78 -4.53
N ASN A 238 3.00 -14.33 -3.53
CA ASN A 238 1.66 -14.86 -3.23
C ASN A 238 0.69 -14.65 -4.39
N LEU A 239 0.91 -13.63 -5.23
CA LEU A 239 0.10 -13.43 -6.44
C LEU A 239 0.21 -14.58 -7.44
N MET A 240 1.33 -15.30 -7.45
CA MET A 240 1.52 -16.44 -8.35
C MET A 240 0.55 -17.58 -8.03
N ASP A 241 0.05 -17.67 -6.80
CA ASP A 241 -0.91 -18.71 -6.40
C ASP A 241 -2.31 -18.50 -7.03
N TYR A 242 -2.58 -17.31 -7.55
CA TYR A 242 -3.90 -16.91 -8.06
C TYR A 242 -3.92 -16.50 -9.53
N LEU A 243 -2.75 -16.26 -10.11
CA LEU A 243 -2.62 -15.85 -11.52
C LEU A 243 -2.37 -17.08 -12.40
N ASP A 244 -2.94 -17.05 -13.61
CA ASP A 244 -2.66 -18.06 -14.63
C ASP A 244 -1.18 -17.98 -15.05
N ASP A 245 -0.48 -19.12 -14.98
CA ASP A 245 0.95 -19.23 -15.27
C ASP A 245 1.25 -19.28 -16.78
N SER A 246 0.22 -19.39 -17.62
CA SER A 246 0.36 -19.45 -19.07
C SER A 246 0.71 -18.11 -19.72
N ASP A 247 0.39 -16.96 -19.10
CA ASP A 247 0.70 -15.62 -19.62
C ASP A 247 1.82 -14.93 -18.83
N VAL A 248 3.05 -15.37 -19.10
CA VAL A 248 4.28 -14.79 -18.53
C VAL A 248 4.41 -13.29 -18.82
N ALA A 249 3.90 -12.81 -19.97
CA ALA A 249 3.97 -11.39 -20.31
C ALA A 249 3.06 -10.56 -19.38
N ARG A 250 1.86 -11.08 -19.07
CA ARG A 250 0.97 -10.50 -18.08
C ARG A 250 1.57 -10.48 -16.68
N LEU A 251 2.18 -11.59 -16.24
CA LEU A 251 2.88 -11.65 -14.95
C LEU A 251 3.96 -10.57 -14.86
N LYS A 252 4.84 -10.47 -15.86
CA LYS A 252 5.90 -9.45 -15.90
C LYS A 252 5.33 -8.04 -15.78
N ARG A 253 4.22 -7.73 -16.46
CA ARG A 253 3.56 -6.43 -16.36
C ARG A 253 3.06 -6.16 -14.94
N ILE A 254 2.40 -7.13 -14.30
CA ILE A 254 1.90 -6.99 -12.93
C ILE A 254 3.05 -6.79 -11.94
N PHE A 255 4.10 -7.60 -12.01
CA PHE A 255 5.26 -7.46 -11.13
C PHE A 255 6.00 -6.13 -11.34
N SER A 256 6.09 -5.65 -12.58
CA SER A 256 6.68 -4.33 -12.88
C SER A 256 5.90 -3.17 -12.25
N LEU A 257 4.58 -3.31 -12.04
CA LEU A 257 3.77 -2.31 -11.33
C LEU A 257 4.01 -2.34 -9.81
N ILE A 258 4.43 -3.49 -9.27
CA ILE A 258 4.68 -3.70 -7.84
C ILE A 258 6.09 -3.27 -7.43
N ASP A 259 7.07 -3.36 -8.33
CA ASP A 259 8.48 -3.13 -8.03
C ASP A 259 8.91 -1.64 -8.03
N ASP A 260 7.96 -0.70 -8.10
CA ASP A 260 8.04 0.74 -7.78
C ASP A 260 9.23 1.57 -8.36
N ASP A 261 10.05 1.03 -9.25
CA ASP A 261 11.15 1.77 -9.89
C ASP A 261 10.68 3.03 -10.67
N ASN A 262 9.37 3.14 -10.95
CA ASN A 262 8.77 4.22 -11.74
C ASN A 262 7.58 4.94 -11.05
N GLY A 263 7.26 4.67 -9.78
CA GLY A 263 6.13 5.30 -9.08
C GLY A 263 4.73 4.83 -9.53
N ASP A 264 4.66 3.70 -10.25
CA ASP A 264 3.40 3.15 -10.78
C ASP A 264 2.51 2.50 -9.70
N ILE A 265 3.05 2.22 -8.52
CA ILE A 265 2.31 1.63 -7.40
C ILE A 265 1.21 2.56 -6.88
N ASN A 266 1.40 3.87 -7.01
CA ASN A 266 0.38 4.88 -6.70
C ASN A 266 -0.86 4.75 -7.59
N ARG A 267 -0.71 4.25 -8.82
CA ARG A 267 -1.85 3.99 -9.72
C ARG A 267 -2.67 2.77 -9.27
N LEU A 268 -1.99 1.78 -8.70
CA LEU A 268 -2.60 0.58 -8.12
C LEU A 268 -3.40 0.94 -6.86
N LEU A 269 -2.75 1.60 -5.91
CA LEU A 269 -3.30 1.87 -4.58
C LEU A 269 -4.31 3.02 -4.57
N GLY A 270 -4.17 3.97 -5.51
CA GLY A 270 -4.99 5.17 -5.55
C GLY A 270 -4.57 6.20 -4.49
N PRO A 271 -5.27 7.34 -4.41
CA PRO A 271 -4.87 8.44 -3.51
C PRO A 271 -5.02 8.06 -2.04
N VAL A 272 -4.02 8.47 -1.25
CA VAL A 272 -3.99 8.31 0.22
C VAL A 272 -5.04 9.19 0.93
N ALA A 273 -5.46 10.28 0.27
CA ALA A 273 -6.36 11.28 0.81
C ALA A 273 -7.82 10.81 0.92
N GLY A 274 -8.40 10.95 2.12
CA GLY A 274 -9.83 10.73 2.35
C GLY A 274 -10.16 10.36 3.80
N THR A 275 -11.45 10.12 4.06
CA THR A 275 -11.91 9.57 5.35
C THR A 275 -11.26 8.22 5.63
N PRO A 276 -10.90 7.91 6.89
CA PRO A 276 -10.34 6.61 7.28
C PRO A 276 -11.41 5.53 7.13
N ASP A 277 -11.50 4.98 5.93
CA ASP A 277 -12.44 3.93 5.57
C ASP A 277 -11.74 2.87 4.72
N VAL A 278 -12.21 1.64 4.81
CA VAL A 278 -11.71 0.53 4.01
C VAL A 278 -12.37 0.58 2.64
N LYS A 279 -11.57 0.76 1.59
CA LYS A 279 -12.05 0.80 0.21
C LYS A 279 -11.69 -0.49 -0.51
N VAL A 280 -12.61 -0.97 -1.34
CA VAL A 280 -12.39 -2.14 -2.18
C VAL A 280 -12.55 -1.73 -3.64
N ARG A 281 -11.54 -2.03 -4.47
CA ARG A 281 -11.56 -1.88 -5.92
C ARG A 281 -11.49 -3.25 -6.59
N LEU A 282 -12.35 -3.49 -7.58
CA LEU A 282 -12.49 -4.79 -8.22
C LEU A 282 -12.20 -4.71 -9.72
N GLY A 283 -11.37 -5.62 -10.24
CA GLY A 283 -11.22 -5.90 -11.66
C GLY A 283 -11.12 -4.65 -12.53
N ASP A 284 -12.18 -4.39 -13.31
CA ASP A 284 -12.27 -3.26 -14.26
C ASP A 284 -12.15 -1.87 -13.62
N GLU A 285 -12.29 -1.76 -12.29
CA GLU A 285 -12.04 -0.52 -11.55
C GLU A 285 -10.55 -0.28 -11.31
N LEU A 286 -9.70 -1.28 -11.54
CA LEU A 286 -8.25 -1.20 -11.47
C LEU A 286 -7.69 -0.82 -12.84
N THR A 287 -6.69 0.06 -12.81
CA THR A 287 -5.96 0.50 -14.01
C THR A 287 -4.48 0.17 -13.83
N PRO A 288 -3.82 -0.50 -14.80
CA PRO A 288 -4.30 -0.87 -16.14
C PRO A 288 -5.10 -2.20 -16.21
N GLU A 289 -5.78 -2.45 -17.34
CA GLU A 289 -6.64 -3.63 -17.59
C GLU A 289 -6.01 -5.00 -17.27
N VAL A 290 -4.68 -5.07 -17.24
CA VAL A 290 -3.93 -6.26 -16.84
C VAL A 290 -4.32 -6.80 -15.44
N LEU A 291 -4.95 -5.96 -14.62
CA LEU A 291 -5.42 -6.24 -13.26
C LEU A 291 -6.90 -6.71 -13.19
N GLY A 292 -7.55 -6.98 -14.33
CA GLY A 292 -9.00 -7.20 -14.42
C GLY A 292 -9.59 -8.38 -13.60
N ASP A 293 -8.79 -9.35 -13.18
CA ASP A 293 -9.20 -10.47 -12.31
C ASP A 293 -8.66 -10.35 -10.87
N LEU A 294 -8.06 -9.20 -10.54
CA LEU A 294 -7.56 -8.88 -9.23
C LEU A 294 -8.53 -7.96 -8.49
N SER A 295 -8.28 -7.81 -7.20
CA SER A 295 -8.92 -6.82 -6.35
C SER A 295 -7.90 -6.22 -5.39
N VAL A 296 -8.13 -4.95 -5.07
CA VAL A 296 -7.34 -4.22 -4.08
C VAL A 296 -8.25 -3.81 -2.94
N ILE A 297 -7.86 -4.15 -1.71
CA ILE A 297 -8.48 -3.64 -0.49
C ILE A 297 -7.49 -2.68 0.16
N THR A 298 -7.85 -1.41 0.30
CA THR A 298 -7.01 -0.38 0.92
C THR A 298 -7.63 0.09 2.23
N ALA A 299 -6.80 0.36 3.24
CA ALA A 299 -7.24 1.00 4.47
C ALA A 299 -6.23 2.09 4.87
N SER A 300 -6.70 3.32 5.03
CA SER A 300 -5.87 4.43 5.53
C SER A 300 -5.81 4.40 7.06
N TYR A 301 -4.67 4.82 7.60
CA TYR A 301 -4.49 5.02 9.03
C TYR A 301 -3.90 6.41 9.31
N SER A 302 -4.17 6.95 10.50
CA SER A 302 -3.68 8.25 10.93
C SER A 302 -2.82 8.09 12.17
N VAL A 303 -1.72 8.85 12.21
CA VAL A 303 -0.77 8.88 13.32
C VAL A 303 -0.76 10.29 13.91
N GLY A 304 -1.94 10.80 14.30
CA GLY A 304 -2.09 12.15 14.84
C GLY A 304 -1.48 13.22 13.93
N ASP A 305 -0.61 14.06 14.49
CA ASP A 305 0.06 15.16 13.78
C ASP A 305 1.20 14.69 12.85
N HIS A 306 1.55 13.39 12.89
CA HIS A 306 2.60 12.82 12.04
C HIS A 306 2.09 12.40 10.65
N GLY A 307 0.80 12.59 10.37
CA GLY A 307 0.21 12.39 9.05
C GLY A 307 -0.57 11.09 8.91
N THR A 308 -0.84 10.73 7.65
CA THR A 308 -1.62 9.53 7.30
C THR A 308 -0.80 8.60 6.44
N GLY A 309 -0.99 7.30 6.65
CA GLY A 309 -0.41 6.23 5.83
C GLY A 309 -1.51 5.30 5.32
N MET A 310 -1.11 4.26 4.59
CA MET A 310 -2.03 3.30 3.98
C MET A 310 -1.50 1.88 4.10
N ILE A 311 -2.40 0.92 4.30
CA ILE A 311 -2.14 -0.49 4.06
C ILE A 311 -3.04 -0.98 2.93
N ALA A 312 -2.58 -1.97 2.17
CA ALA A 312 -3.42 -2.60 1.17
C ALA A 312 -3.14 -4.09 0.99
N LEU A 313 -4.15 -4.80 0.48
CA LEU A 313 -4.06 -6.17 0.01
C LEU A 313 -4.37 -6.22 -1.48
N LEU A 314 -3.59 -7.02 -2.22
CA LEU A 314 -3.81 -7.35 -3.61
C LEU A 314 -3.86 -8.86 -3.78
N GLY A 315 -4.88 -9.32 -4.50
CA GLY A 315 -5.11 -10.73 -4.80
C GLY A 315 -6.35 -10.89 -5.69
N PRO A 316 -6.95 -12.08 -5.80
CA PRO A 316 -8.00 -12.36 -6.77
C PRO A 316 -9.30 -11.58 -6.48
N THR A 317 -10.20 -11.44 -7.47
CA THR A 317 -11.55 -10.86 -7.24
C THR A 317 -12.41 -11.69 -6.28
N GLN A 318 -12.03 -12.94 -5.98
CA GLN A 318 -12.83 -13.87 -5.18
C GLN A 318 -12.46 -13.88 -3.69
N MET A 319 -11.95 -12.77 -3.15
CA MET A 319 -11.53 -12.69 -1.74
C MET A 319 -12.70 -12.83 -0.75
N PRO A 320 -12.43 -13.32 0.47
CA PRO A 320 -13.38 -13.26 1.60
C PRO A 320 -13.45 -11.83 2.16
N TYR A 321 -14.07 -10.92 1.42
CA TYR A 321 -14.09 -9.48 1.71
C TYR A 321 -14.56 -9.15 3.13
N SER A 322 -15.63 -9.78 3.63
CA SER A 322 -16.09 -9.58 5.02
C SER A 322 -14.99 -9.84 6.05
N LYS A 323 -14.22 -10.93 5.88
CA LYS A 323 -13.09 -11.27 6.74
C LYS A 323 -11.92 -10.30 6.54
N MET A 324 -11.56 -10.02 5.28
CA MET A 324 -10.41 -9.18 4.96
C MET A 324 -10.59 -7.74 5.43
N ILE A 325 -11.80 -7.16 5.27
CA ILE A 325 -12.12 -5.81 5.74
C ILE A 325 -11.95 -5.73 7.26
N GLY A 326 -12.51 -6.69 8.01
CA GLY A 326 -12.40 -6.67 9.47
C GLY A 326 -10.99 -6.96 10.00
N LEU A 327 -10.21 -7.78 9.29
CA LEU A 327 -8.80 -7.98 9.60
C LEU A 327 -8.00 -6.69 9.36
N LEU A 328 -8.20 -6.01 8.23
CA LEU A 328 -7.55 -4.73 7.92
C LEU A 328 -7.92 -3.64 8.93
N GLU A 329 -9.17 -3.63 9.39
CA GLU A 329 -9.65 -2.73 10.42
C GLU A 329 -8.92 -2.93 11.75
N ALA A 330 -8.78 -4.17 12.22
CA ALA A 330 -8.01 -4.46 13.43
C ALA A 330 -6.51 -4.14 13.23
N PHE A 331 -5.98 -4.47 12.06
CA PHE A 331 -4.57 -4.27 11.73
C PHE A 331 -4.18 -2.79 11.67
N ARG A 332 -4.97 -1.95 11.00
CA ARG A 332 -4.69 -0.51 10.87
C ARG A 332 -4.71 0.19 12.23
N GLN A 333 -5.57 -0.25 13.16
CA GLN A 333 -5.63 0.29 14.52
C GLN A 333 -4.37 -0.05 15.32
N GLU A 334 -3.92 -1.31 15.29
CA GLU A 334 -2.69 -1.71 15.97
C GLU A 334 -1.46 -1.04 15.34
N LEU A 335 -1.37 -0.95 14.02
CA LEU A 335 -0.29 -0.24 13.32
C LEU A 335 -0.24 1.25 13.70
N ALA A 336 -1.38 1.94 13.68
CA ALA A 336 -1.49 3.34 14.09
C ALA A 336 -1.05 3.55 15.54
N LYS A 337 -1.44 2.64 16.44
CA LYS A 337 -1.00 2.64 17.83
C LYS A 337 0.52 2.48 17.94
N ARG A 338 1.12 1.51 17.25
CA ARG A 338 2.58 1.27 17.28
C ARG A 338 3.38 2.46 16.74
N LEU A 339 2.91 3.09 15.68
CA LEU A 339 3.55 4.28 15.12
C LEU A 339 3.43 5.48 16.07
N THR A 340 2.24 5.70 16.65
CA THR A 340 2.02 6.75 17.65
C THR A 340 2.91 6.54 18.88
N ASP A 341 2.99 5.32 19.40
CA ASP A 341 3.86 4.98 20.52
C ASP A 341 5.32 5.26 20.20
N TYR A 342 5.79 4.93 18.99
CA TYR A 342 7.15 5.24 18.55
C TYR A 342 7.42 6.74 18.53
N TYR A 343 6.54 7.55 17.91
CA TYR A 343 6.73 9.01 17.85
C TYR A 343 6.77 9.64 19.25
N ASN A 344 5.87 9.22 20.15
CA ASN A 344 5.82 9.73 21.53
C ASN A 344 7.11 9.46 22.32
N HIS A 345 7.86 8.40 22.01
CA HIS A 345 9.13 8.10 22.68
C HIS A 345 10.30 8.98 22.17
N PHE A 346 10.19 9.56 20.98
CA PHE A 346 11.26 10.36 20.36
C PHE A 346 10.99 11.86 20.37
N ASP A 347 9.74 12.30 20.42
CA ASP A 347 9.36 13.71 20.53
C ASP A 347 9.32 14.22 21.99
N GLY A 348 9.46 13.33 22.98
CA GLY A 348 9.50 13.65 24.42
C GLY A 348 10.92 13.69 24.99
#